data_AF-A0A8D8BML1-F1
#
_entry.id   AF-A0A8D8BML1-F1
#
_cell.length_a   1.000
_cell.length_b   1.000
_cell.length_c   1.000
_cell.angle_alpha   90.00
_cell.angle_beta   90.00
_cell.angle_gamma   90.00
#
_symmetry.space_group_name_H-M   'P 1'
#
loop_
_entity.id
_entity.type
_entity.pdbx_description
1 polymer ?
#
loop_
_entity_poly.entity_id
_entity_poly.type
_entity_poly.pdbx_seq_one_letter_code
_entity_poly.pdbx_strand_id
1 'polypeptide(L)'
;MADFAKQLMLFVMDEKCYANYFVDFDFFDADCMKALISKGLGFGIIAGSVLVKVPQITKILKNKSGQGINLFSVCLDLLAITIHMSYSFVSGFPFSAWGDTSFLALQTALIAVLVLFYGGSASGAVAFGGVYSAITYVLMGGLTPLKYLLIAQGLNIPILLLGKLSQAYTNYRNGSTGQLSAVT
;
A
#
# COMPACT_ATOMS: atom_id res chain seq x y z
N MET A 1 -13.59 21.36 -23.60
CA MET A 1 -12.24 20.74 -23.52
C MET A 1 -11.29 21.54 -22.64
N ALA A 2 -11.26 22.88 -22.74
CA ALA A 2 -10.44 23.74 -21.87
C ALA A 2 -10.80 23.62 -20.37
N ASP A 3 -12.09 23.49 -20.03
CA ASP A 3 -12.52 23.35 -18.62
C ASP A 3 -12.06 22.05 -17.98
N PHE A 4 -12.04 20.94 -18.73
CA PHE A 4 -11.57 19.66 -18.22
C PHE A 4 -10.06 19.68 -17.96
N ALA A 5 -9.29 20.29 -18.88
CA ALA A 5 -7.86 20.47 -18.69
C ALA A 5 -7.55 21.38 -17.49
N LYS A 6 -8.31 22.47 -17.33
CA LYS A 6 -8.19 23.37 -16.17
C LYS A 6 -8.52 22.66 -14.87
N GLN A 7 -9.59 21.87 -14.83
CA GLN A 7 -9.99 21.12 -13.65
C GLN A 7 -8.99 20.02 -13.27
N LEU A 8 -8.36 19.39 -14.26
CA LEU A 8 -7.30 18.40 -14.05
C LEU A 8 -5.99 19.07 -13.59
N MET A 9 -5.68 20.27 -14.10
CA MET A 9 -4.54 21.06 -13.61
C MET A 9 -4.76 21.61 -12.20
N LEU A 10 -5.99 22.00 -11.84
CA LEU A 10 -6.35 22.43 -10.48
C LEU A 10 -6.37 21.27 -9.47
N PHE A 11 -6.48 20.03 -9.94
CA PHE A 11 -6.29 18.85 -9.12
C PHE A 11 -4.80 18.59 -8.80
N VAL A 12 -3.91 18.98 -9.72
CA VAL A 12 -2.45 18.83 -9.59
C VAL A 12 -1.80 20.03 -8.90
N MET A 13 -2.38 21.22 -9.02
CA MET A 13 -1.76 22.49 -8.64
C MET A 13 -2.80 23.49 -8.13
N ASP A 14 -2.42 24.28 -7.12
CA ASP A 14 -3.31 25.29 -6.51
C ASP A 14 -3.68 26.40 -7.50
N GLU A 15 -4.83 27.06 -7.33
CA GLU A 15 -5.32 28.12 -8.25
C GLU A 15 -4.31 29.27 -8.38
N LYS A 16 -3.61 29.58 -7.29
CA LYS A 16 -2.54 30.60 -7.27
C LYS A 16 -1.34 30.21 -8.13
N CYS A 17 -0.95 28.93 -8.09
CA CYS A 17 0.17 28.44 -8.88
C CYS A 17 -0.21 28.27 -10.35
N TYR A 18 -1.47 27.91 -10.63
CA TYR A 18 -2.00 27.94 -11.99
C TYR A 18 -1.97 29.36 -12.57
N ALA A 19 -2.36 30.37 -11.80
CA ALA A 19 -2.28 31.77 -12.21
C ALA A 19 -0.83 32.22 -12.43
N ASN A 20 0.08 32.00 -11.48
CA ASN A 20 1.48 32.37 -11.63
C ASN A 20 2.14 31.74 -12.87
N TYR A 21 1.92 30.44 -13.11
CA TYR A 21 2.55 29.75 -14.25
C TYR A 21 1.91 30.02 -15.60
N PHE A 22 0.57 30.07 -15.68
CA PHE A 22 -0.15 30.10 -16.96
C PHE A 22 -0.80 31.45 -17.30
N VAL A 23 -0.95 32.35 -16.32
CA VAL A 23 -1.50 33.69 -16.52
C VAL A 23 -0.38 34.73 -16.47
N ASP A 24 0.46 34.68 -15.43
CA ASP A 24 1.52 35.67 -15.20
C ASP A 24 2.89 35.26 -15.78
N PHE A 25 3.02 34.04 -16.30
CA PHE A 25 4.25 33.46 -16.89
C PHE A 25 5.48 33.48 -15.95
N ASP A 26 5.27 33.48 -14.64
CA ASP A 26 6.35 33.41 -13.65
C ASP A 26 6.66 31.95 -13.30
N PHE A 27 7.58 31.37 -14.09
CA PHE A 27 7.94 29.95 -13.96
C PHE A 27 8.89 29.63 -12.80
N PHE A 28 9.40 30.64 -12.09
CA PHE A 28 10.46 30.46 -11.08
C PHE A 28 9.99 30.70 -9.65
N ASP A 29 8.68 30.76 -9.42
CA ASP A 29 8.13 30.78 -8.06
C ASP A 29 8.52 29.49 -7.32
N ALA A 30 9.41 29.65 -6.33
CA ALA A 30 10.01 28.54 -5.60
C ALA A 30 8.98 27.76 -4.78
N ASP A 31 7.89 28.40 -4.34
CA ASP A 31 6.87 27.75 -3.51
C ASP A 31 5.89 26.96 -4.37
N CYS A 32 5.53 27.49 -5.54
CA CYS A 32 4.75 26.75 -6.53
C CYS A 32 5.51 25.55 -7.12
N MET A 33 6.82 25.69 -7.37
CA MET A 33 7.64 24.58 -7.85
C MET A 33 7.74 23.45 -6.80
N LYS A 34 7.95 23.79 -5.52
CA LYS A 34 7.96 22.80 -4.42
C LYS A 34 6.62 22.08 -4.30
N ALA A 35 5.52 22.82 -4.38
CA ALA A 35 4.18 22.24 -4.30
C ALA A 35 3.93 21.25 -5.45
N LEU A 36 4.31 21.63 -6.68
CA LEU A 36 4.16 20.78 -7.86
C LEU A 36 5.02 19.51 -7.76
N ILE A 37 6.28 19.63 -7.32
CA ILE A 37 7.16 18.48 -7.09
C ILE A 37 6.60 17.56 -6.00
N SER A 38 6.12 18.12 -4.88
CA SER A 38 5.55 17.33 -3.77
C SER A 38 4.31 16.56 -4.20
N LYS A 39 3.41 17.19 -4.96
CA LYS A 39 2.22 16.55 -5.54
C LYS A 39 2.59 15.50 -6.57
N GLY A 40 3.52 15.80 -7.47
CA GLY A 40 4.02 14.87 -8.48
C GLY A 40 4.66 13.63 -7.85
N LEU A 41 5.47 13.80 -6.81
CA LEU A 41 6.05 12.71 -6.05
C LEU A 41 4.98 11.86 -5.38
N GLY A 42 3.95 12.47 -4.78
CA GLY A 42 2.81 11.75 -4.20
C GLY A 42 2.08 10.86 -5.22
N PHE A 43 1.77 11.39 -6.41
CA PHE A 43 1.18 10.59 -7.50
C PHE A 43 2.13 9.49 -7.98
N GLY A 44 3.43 9.77 -8.07
CA GLY A 44 4.45 8.78 -8.42
C GLY A 44 4.53 7.64 -7.41
N ILE A 45 4.45 7.93 -6.11
CA ILE A 45 4.42 6.94 -5.04
C ILE A 45 3.17 6.07 -5.14
N ILE A 46 1.99 6.68 -5.32
CA ILE A 46 0.73 5.92 -5.50
C ILE A 46 0.83 5.03 -6.74
N ALA A 47 1.25 5.56 -7.89
CA ALA A 47 1.40 4.78 -9.12
C ALA A 47 2.43 3.64 -8.97
N GLY A 48 3.57 3.92 -8.31
CA GLY A 48 4.57 2.92 -7.99
C GLY A 48 4.02 1.82 -7.08
N SER A 49 3.30 2.19 -6.02
CA SER A 49 2.71 1.26 -5.05
C SER A 49 1.77 0.25 -5.72
N VAL A 50 1.03 0.67 -6.74
CA VAL A 50 0.14 -0.18 -7.53
C VAL A 50 0.92 -1.22 -8.34
N LEU A 51 2.16 -0.95 -8.72
CA LEU A 51 2.95 -1.84 -9.57
C LEU A 51 3.93 -2.73 -8.80
N VAL A 52 4.33 -2.34 -7.58
CA VAL A 52 5.41 -3.01 -6.83
C VAL A 52 5.13 -4.51 -6.60
N LYS A 53 3.91 -4.90 -6.20
CA LYS A 53 3.59 -6.31 -5.90
C LYS A 53 3.06 -7.11 -7.11
N VAL A 54 2.73 -6.44 -8.21
CA VAL A 54 2.21 -7.08 -9.44
C VAL A 54 3.16 -8.13 -10.04
N PRO A 55 4.49 -7.90 -10.14
CA PRO A 55 5.42 -8.91 -10.60
C PRO A 55 5.41 -10.18 -9.73
N GLN A 56 5.27 -10.02 -8.41
CA GLN A 56 5.20 -11.15 -7.47
C GLN A 56 3.92 -11.97 -7.69
N ILE A 57 2.76 -11.31 -7.80
CA ILE A 57 1.49 -11.95 -8.12
C ILE A 57 1.59 -12.74 -9.43
N THR A 58 2.19 -12.13 -10.45
CA THR A 58 2.37 -12.76 -11.77
C THR A 58 3.27 -14.00 -11.69
N LYS A 59 4.36 -13.96 -10.90
CA LYS A 59 5.22 -15.14 -10.66
C LYS A 59 4.45 -16.29 -10.01
N ILE A 60 3.67 -16.00 -8.96
CA ILE A 60 2.88 -17.02 -8.25
C ILE A 60 1.85 -17.65 -9.19
N LEU A 61 1.13 -16.85 -9.99
CA LEU A 61 0.14 -17.35 -10.95
C LEU A 61 0.77 -18.20 -12.07
N LYS A 62 1.92 -17.77 -12.62
CA LYS A 62 2.62 -18.51 -13.67
C LYS A 62 3.16 -19.85 -13.18
N ASN A 63 3.77 -19.87 -11.99
CA ASN A 63 4.37 -21.07 -11.42
C ASN A 63 3.38 -21.91 -10.60
N LYS A 64 2.15 -21.41 -10.38
CA LYS A 64 1.10 -22.04 -9.56
C LYS A 64 1.61 -22.51 -8.19
N SER A 65 2.50 -21.74 -7.58
CA SER A 65 3.19 -22.10 -6.34
C SER A 65 3.54 -20.87 -5.54
N GLY A 66 3.37 -20.95 -4.21
CA GLY A 66 3.81 -19.94 -3.25
C GLY A 66 5.18 -20.24 -2.62
N GLN A 67 5.96 -21.17 -3.19
CA GLN A 67 7.21 -21.63 -2.58
C GLN A 67 8.21 -20.49 -2.34
N GLY A 68 8.80 -20.47 -1.14
CA GLY A 68 9.74 -19.43 -0.69
C GLY A 68 9.08 -18.21 -0.06
N ILE A 69 7.75 -18.06 -0.16
CA ILE A 69 7.02 -16.98 0.50
C ILE A 69 6.62 -17.42 1.91
N ASN A 70 7.05 -16.68 2.92
CA ASN A 70 6.68 -16.94 4.31
C ASN A 70 5.33 -16.28 4.62
N LEU A 71 4.27 -17.10 4.76
CA LEU A 71 2.93 -16.63 5.11
C LEU A 71 2.91 -15.80 6.40
N PHE A 72 3.75 -16.11 7.39
CA PHE A 72 3.84 -15.33 8.61
C PHE A 72 4.31 -13.89 8.34
N SER A 73 5.33 -13.72 7.50
CA SER A 73 5.80 -12.40 7.08
C SER A 73 4.71 -11.63 6.32
N VAL A 74 4.00 -12.30 5.40
CA VAL A 74 2.90 -11.69 4.65
C VAL A 74 1.76 -11.23 5.57
N CYS A 75 1.43 -12.02 6.60
CA CYS A 75 0.43 -11.64 7.60
C CYS A 75 0.86 -10.43 8.44
N LEU A 76 2.14 -10.34 8.84
CA LEU A 76 2.66 -9.18 9.56
C LEU A 76 2.69 -7.93 8.69
N ASP A 77 3.08 -8.05 7.42
CA ASP A 77 3.00 -6.96 6.44
C ASP A 77 1.55 -6.48 6.30
N LEU A 78 0.58 -7.39 6.15
CA LEU A 78 -0.84 -7.06 6.07
C LEU A 78 -1.36 -6.37 7.32
N LEU A 79 -0.98 -6.86 8.49
CA LEU A 79 -1.38 -6.29 9.77
C LEU A 79 -0.88 -4.85 9.90
N ALA A 80 0.41 -4.61 9.63
CA ALA A 80 1.01 -3.28 9.64
C ALA A 80 0.34 -2.32 8.66
N ILE A 81 0.14 -2.74 7.40
CA ILE A 81 -0.52 -1.92 6.37
C ILE A 81 -1.96 -1.60 6.78
N THR A 82 -2.70 -2.57 7.33
CA THR A 82 -4.10 -2.39 7.72
C THR A 82 -4.24 -1.48 8.93
N ILE A 83 -3.31 -1.56 9.90
CA ILE A 83 -3.26 -0.63 11.04
C ILE A 83 -3.05 0.80 10.54
N HIS A 84 -2.09 1.02 9.64
CA HIS A 84 -1.80 2.35 9.10
C HIS A 84 -2.99 2.91 8.33
N MET A 85 -3.57 2.11 7.44
CA MET A 85 -4.75 2.47 6.65
C MET A 85 -5.93 2.84 7.55
N SER A 86 -6.23 2.01 8.55
CA SER A 86 -7.37 2.23 9.45
C SER A 86 -7.16 3.47 10.34
N TYR A 87 -5.94 3.66 10.84
CA TYR A 87 -5.60 4.83 11.65
C TYR A 87 -5.76 6.11 10.84
N SER A 88 -5.24 6.13 9.60
CA SER A 88 -5.32 7.30 8.72
C SER A 88 -6.76 7.61 8.30
N PHE A 89 -7.57 6.58 8.04
CA PHE A 89 -8.98 6.73 7.73
C PHE A 89 -9.79 7.31 8.91
N VAL A 90 -9.67 6.72 10.10
CA VAL A 90 -10.41 7.17 11.29
C VAL A 90 -9.92 8.53 11.79
N SER A 91 -8.65 8.88 11.57
CA SER A 91 -8.09 10.20 11.88
C SER A 91 -8.53 11.30 10.90
N GLY A 92 -9.25 10.94 9.82
CA GLY A 92 -9.75 11.91 8.84
C GLY A 92 -8.67 12.45 7.90
N PHE A 93 -7.57 11.73 7.69
CA PHE A 93 -6.54 12.16 6.74
C PHE A 93 -7.00 12.05 5.29
N PRO A 94 -6.58 12.97 4.41
CA PRO A 94 -6.94 12.93 3.00
C PRO A 94 -6.43 11.64 2.36
N PHE A 95 -7.18 11.11 1.38
CA PHE A 95 -6.83 9.87 0.67
C PHE A 95 -5.43 9.90 0.05
N SER A 96 -4.93 11.09 -0.33
CA SER A 96 -3.55 11.23 -0.84
C SER A 96 -2.46 10.80 0.15
N ALA A 97 -2.77 10.71 1.45
CA ALA A 97 -1.80 10.35 2.50
C ALA A 97 -1.74 8.84 2.80
N TRP A 98 -2.77 8.07 2.44
CA TRP A 98 -2.88 6.64 2.78
C TRP A 98 -3.43 5.77 1.63
N GLY A 99 -3.74 6.39 0.49
CA GLY A 99 -4.33 5.72 -0.66
C GLY A 99 -3.38 4.70 -1.29
N ASP A 100 -2.08 4.99 -1.34
CA ASP A 100 -1.03 4.05 -1.73
C ASP A 100 -1.09 2.76 -0.88
N THR A 101 -1.32 2.91 0.42
CA THR A 101 -1.35 1.79 1.35
C THR A 101 -2.58 0.91 1.14
N SER A 102 -3.71 1.47 0.68
CA SER A 102 -4.91 0.70 0.34
C SER A 102 -4.68 -0.24 -0.85
N PHE A 103 -3.95 0.22 -1.87
CA PHE A 103 -3.58 -0.62 -3.02
C PHE A 103 -2.59 -1.72 -2.61
N LEU A 104 -1.60 -1.38 -1.77
CA LEU A 104 -0.67 -2.36 -1.22
C LEU A 104 -1.37 -3.41 -0.35
N ALA A 105 -2.37 -3.02 0.45
CA ALA A 105 -3.18 -3.92 1.26
C ALA A 105 -3.88 -4.96 0.39
N LEU A 106 -4.58 -4.50 -0.65
CA LEU A 106 -5.29 -5.37 -1.59
C LEU A 106 -4.35 -6.38 -2.27
N GLN A 107 -3.21 -5.91 -2.79
CA GLN A 107 -2.26 -6.76 -3.49
C GLN A 107 -1.58 -7.76 -2.55
N THR A 108 -1.27 -7.35 -1.32
CA THR A 108 -0.65 -8.23 -0.32
C THR A 108 -1.65 -9.28 0.18
N ALA A 109 -2.93 -8.92 0.32
CA ALA A 109 -4.01 -9.85 0.67
C ALA A 109 -4.20 -10.88 -0.43
N LEU A 110 -4.16 -10.45 -1.69
CA LEU A 110 -4.22 -11.34 -2.84
C LEU A 110 -3.04 -12.31 -2.88
N ILE A 111 -1.82 -11.86 -2.55
CA ILE A 111 -0.65 -12.75 -2.42
C ILE A 111 -0.90 -13.82 -1.34
N ALA A 112 -1.38 -13.43 -0.15
CA ALA A 112 -1.68 -14.38 0.93
C ALA A 112 -2.70 -15.44 0.50
N VAL A 113 -3.78 -15.02 -0.16
CA VAL A 113 -4.81 -15.91 -0.70
C VAL A 113 -4.22 -16.86 -1.74
N LEU A 114 -3.41 -16.37 -2.69
CA LEU A 114 -2.78 -17.21 -3.71
C LEU A 114 -1.80 -18.22 -3.11
N VAL A 115 -1.00 -17.81 -2.11
CA VAL A 115 -0.06 -18.72 -1.44
C VAL A 115 -0.80 -19.83 -0.70
N LEU A 116 -1.90 -19.53 -0.01
CA LEU A 116 -2.74 -20.54 0.65
C LEU A 116 -3.44 -21.46 -0.36
N PHE A 117 -3.96 -20.89 -1.45
CA PHE A 117 -4.67 -21.63 -2.49
C PHE A 117 -3.74 -22.62 -3.20
N TYR A 118 -2.57 -22.17 -3.66
CA TYR A 118 -1.57 -23.04 -4.30
C TYR A 118 -0.80 -23.92 -3.32
N GLY A 119 -0.85 -23.61 -2.02
CA GLY A 119 -0.34 -24.46 -0.94
C GLY A 119 -1.22 -25.68 -0.64
N GLY A 120 -2.34 -25.87 -1.35
CA GLY A 120 -3.24 -27.02 -1.20
C GLY A 120 -4.39 -26.80 -0.22
N SER A 121 -4.55 -25.59 0.34
CA SER A 121 -5.63 -25.26 1.29
C SER A 121 -6.57 -24.20 0.72
N ALA A 122 -7.46 -24.63 -0.18
CA ALA A 122 -8.46 -23.73 -0.77
C ALA A 122 -9.44 -23.17 0.28
N SER A 123 -9.83 -23.99 1.26
CA SER A 123 -10.65 -23.54 2.39
C SER A 123 -9.92 -22.50 3.25
N GLY A 124 -8.62 -22.69 3.49
CA GLY A 124 -7.79 -21.73 4.20
C GLY A 124 -7.70 -20.37 3.47
N ALA A 125 -7.60 -20.39 2.14
CA ALA A 125 -7.58 -19.17 1.33
C ALA A 125 -8.89 -18.36 1.44
N VAL A 126 -10.04 -19.04 1.35
CA VAL A 126 -11.36 -18.40 1.51
C VAL A 126 -11.56 -17.88 2.93
N ALA A 127 -11.23 -18.69 3.94
CA ALA A 127 -11.31 -18.29 5.34
C ALA A 127 -10.43 -17.07 5.64
N PHE A 128 -9.21 -17.05 5.11
CA PHE A 128 -8.30 -15.91 5.25
C PHE A 128 -8.91 -14.63 4.65
N GLY A 129 -9.45 -14.70 3.43
CA GLY A 129 -10.10 -13.56 2.78
C GLY A 129 -11.30 -13.05 3.59
N GLY A 130 -12.15 -13.96 4.08
CA GLY A 130 -13.29 -13.61 4.93
C GLY A 130 -12.86 -12.93 6.24
N VAL A 131 -11.93 -13.54 6.97
CA VAL A 131 -11.39 -12.99 8.23
C VAL A 131 -10.73 -11.63 8.01
N TYR A 132 -9.92 -11.48 6.96
CA TYR A 132 -9.25 -10.23 6.65
C TYR A 132 -10.25 -9.10 6.34
N SER A 133 -11.30 -9.41 5.56
CA SER A 133 -12.35 -8.44 5.24
C SER A 133 -13.12 -8.00 6.49
N ALA A 134 -13.42 -8.94 7.40
CA ALA A 134 -14.10 -8.65 8.66
C ALA A 134 -13.23 -7.77 9.58
N ILE A 135 -11.94 -8.08 9.71
CA ILE A 135 -10.99 -7.27 10.49
C ILE A 135 -10.92 -5.84 9.95
N THR A 136 -10.80 -5.70 8.64
CA THR A 136 -10.73 -4.38 7.98
C THR A 136 -12.01 -3.58 8.20
N TYR A 137 -13.17 -4.23 8.07
CA TYR A 137 -14.46 -3.61 8.34
C TYR A 137 -14.57 -3.13 9.81
N VAL A 138 -14.15 -3.94 10.78
CA VAL A 138 -14.20 -3.58 12.20
C VAL A 138 -13.27 -2.41 12.53
N LEU A 139 -12.06 -2.40 11.97
CA LEU A 139 -11.06 -1.35 12.22
C LEU A 139 -11.45 -0.02 11.57
N MET A 140 -12.05 -0.05 10.37
CA MET A 140 -12.47 1.18 9.66
C MET A 140 -13.89 1.64 10.03
N GLY A 141 -14.76 0.74 10.49
CA GLY A 141 -16.16 1.02 10.82
C GLY A 141 -16.38 1.82 12.12
N GLY A 142 -15.32 2.31 12.76
CA GLY A 142 -15.41 3.12 13.98
C GLY A 142 -15.72 2.32 15.25
N LEU A 143 -15.77 0.99 15.19
CA LEU A 143 -15.98 0.10 16.34
C LEU A 143 -14.79 0.07 17.30
N THR A 144 -13.60 0.43 16.80
CA THR A 144 -12.35 0.39 17.58
C THR A 144 -11.96 1.81 18.03
N PRO A 145 -11.81 2.07 19.34
CA PRO A 145 -11.41 3.39 19.83
C PRO A 145 -10.03 3.80 19.29
N LEU A 146 -9.90 5.07 18.89
CA LEU A 146 -8.68 5.64 18.30
C LEU A 146 -7.42 5.41 19.14
N LYS A 147 -7.57 5.37 20.48
CA LYS A 147 -6.47 5.08 21.41
C LYS A 147 -5.76 3.76 21.11
N TYR A 148 -6.51 2.71 20.77
CA TYR A 148 -5.94 1.41 20.46
C TYR A 148 -5.27 1.42 19.08
N LEU A 149 -5.85 2.11 18.10
CA LEU A 149 -5.22 2.28 16.78
C LEU A 149 -3.92 3.07 16.87
N LEU A 150 -3.84 4.09 17.72
CA LEU A 150 -2.62 4.88 17.93
C LEU A 150 -1.50 4.02 18.54
N ILE A 151 -1.81 3.20 19.54
CA ILE A 151 -0.84 2.27 20.14
C ILE A 151 -0.37 1.26 19.08
N ALA A 152 -1.31 0.69 18.30
CA ALA A 152 -0.99 -0.22 17.21
C ALA A 152 -0.13 0.45 16.13
N GLN A 153 -0.40 1.73 15.82
CA GLN A 153 0.38 2.52 14.87
C GLN A 153 1.81 2.77 15.38
N GLY A 154 2.00 2.93 16.69
CA GLY A 154 3.33 3.00 17.31
C GLY A 154 4.13 1.70 17.17
N LEU A 155 3.46 0.54 17.10
CA LEU A 155 4.08 -0.77 16.90
C LEU A 155 4.27 -1.15 15.42
N ASN A 156 3.81 -0.32 14.50
CA ASN A 156 3.80 -0.63 13.07
C ASN A 156 5.20 -0.91 12.51
N ILE A 157 6.19 -0.05 12.84
CA ILE A 157 7.58 -0.22 12.41
C ILE A 157 8.21 -1.51 12.97
N PRO A 158 8.14 -1.79 14.29
CA PRO A 158 8.58 -3.08 14.82
C PRO A 158 7.96 -4.29 14.12
N ILE A 159 6.66 -4.25 13.86
CA ILE A 159 5.92 -5.35 13.21
C ILE A 159 6.43 -5.58 11.79
N LEU A 160 6.60 -4.51 11.00
CA LEU A 160 7.15 -4.59 9.65
C LEU A 160 8.56 -5.16 9.65
N LEU A 161 9.42 -4.68 10.54
CA LEU A 161 10.80 -5.17 10.65
C LEU A 161 10.84 -6.67 10.97
N LEU A 162 10.00 -7.13 11.91
CA LEU A 162 9.89 -8.56 12.23
C LEU A 162 9.44 -9.39 11.02
N GLY A 163 8.47 -8.89 10.24
CA GLY A 163 8.05 -9.53 8.99
C GLY A 163 9.21 -9.67 8.00
N LYS A 164 9.91 -8.58 7.71
CA LYS A 164 11.06 -8.59 6.79
C LYS A 164 12.19 -9.48 7.27
N LEU A 165 12.52 -9.44 8.56
CA LEU A 165 13.53 -10.32 9.17
C LEU A 165 13.14 -11.79 9.06
N SER A 166 11.87 -12.12 9.33
CA SER A 166 11.36 -13.49 9.20
C SER A 166 11.43 -14.01 7.76
N GLN A 167 11.14 -13.15 6.77
CA GLN A 167 11.30 -13.50 5.36
C GLN A 167 12.78 -13.64 4.98
N ALA A 168 13.65 -12.75 5.44
CA ALA A 168 15.09 -12.81 5.19
C ALA A 168 15.71 -14.10 5.76
N TYR A 169 15.33 -14.47 6.98
CA TYR A 169 15.73 -15.75 7.58
C TYR A 169 15.25 -16.95 6.78
N THR A 170 14.00 -16.91 6.28
CA THR A 170 13.46 -17.97 5.41
C THR A 170 14.25 -18.08 4.11
N ASN A 171 14.60 -16.95 3.49
CA ASN A 171 15.43 -16.92 2.27
C ASN A 171 16.83 -17.47 2.54
N TYR A 172 17.45 -17.11 3.66
CA TYR A 172 18.76 -17.62 4.06
C TYR A 172 18.74 -19.14 4.25
N ARG A 173 17.72 -19.66 4.95
CA ARG A 173 17.56 -21.10 5.18
C ARG A 173 17.31 -21.88 3.89
N ASN A 174 16.54 -21.31 2.96
CA ASN A 174 16.19 -21.96 1.70
C ASN A 174 17.28 -21.84 0.62
N GLY A 175 18.31 -21.01 0.83
CA GLY A 175 19.37 -20.74 -0.14
C GLY A 175 18.88 -20.09 -1.45
N SER A 176 17.60 -19.73 -1.53
CA SER A 176 16.95 -19.14 -2.69
C SER A 176 15.74 -18.32 -2.26
N THR A 177 15.34 -17.35 -3.08
CA THR A 177 14.18 -16.47 -2.84
C THR A 177 12.87 -17.05 -3.39
N GLY A 178 12.92 -18.20 -4.07
CA GLY A 178 11.76 -18.87 -4.65
C GLY A 178 10.93 -17.93 -5.54
N GLN A 179 9.68 -17.70 -5.15
CA GLN A 179 8.72 -16.87 -5.89
C GLN A 179 8.70 -15.39 -5.48
N LEU A 180 9.62 -14.94 -4.62
CA LEU A 180 9.76 -13.51 -4.29
C LEU A 180 10.16 -12.72 -5.55
N SER A 181 9.62 -11.51 -5.73
CA SER A 181 10.05 -10.61 -6.80
C SER A 181 11.30 -9.84 -6.35
N ALA A 182 12.18 -9.49 -7.28
CA ALA A 182 13.34 -8.64 -6.97
C ALA A 182 12.93 -7.19 -6.63
N VAL A 183 11.73 -6.79 -7.04
CA VAL A 183 11.16 -5.46 -6.79
C VAL A 183 10.56 -5.34 -5.38
N THR A 184 10.36 -6.46 -4.67
CA THR A 184 9.55 -6.54 -3.43
C THR A 184 10.30 -7.10 -2.25
#